data_AF-A0A7V0JTW0-F1
#
_entry.id   AF-A0A7V0JTW0-F1
#
_cell.length_a   1.000
_cell.length_b   1.000
_cell.length_c   1.000
_cell.angle_alpha   90.00
_cell.angle_beta   90.00
_cell.angle_gamma   90.00
#
_symmetry.space_group_name_H-M   'P 1'
#
loop_
_entity.id
_entity.type
_entity.pdbx_description
1 polymer ?
#
loop_
_entity_poly.entity_id
_entity_poly.type
_entity_poly.pdbx_seq_one_letter_code
_entity_poly.pdbx_strand_id
1 'polypeptide(L)'
;MSSSPLTQDELKLALRHSPVLRLDRREPFFPSRAAVTVFSEPGESPSFPRSITIPKGADFVVEFALWWDWDIQHLYELEHVWIAVEKEGRVVAVEASWHGILHRFPHWRMADTHPVLFCQPGKHAFAPDPYHFPRWGTWYA
;
A
#
# COMPACT_ATOMS: atom_id res chain seq x y z
N MET A 1 -9.03 -5.26 18.91
CA MET A 1 -9.97 -6.29 18.39
C MET A 1 -9.15 -7.22 17.51
N SER A 2 -9.20 -8.53 17.74
CA SER A 2 -8.45 -9.50 16.92
C SER A 2 -9.13 -9.58 15.54
N SER A 3 -8.42 -9.23 14.46
CA SER A 3 -8.89 -9.51 13.11
C SER A 3 -9.04 -11.02 12.94
N SER A 4 -10.20 -11.48 12.48
CA SER A 4 -10.39 -12.88 12.10
C SER A 4 -9.42 -13.26 10.98
N PRO A 5 -8.95 -14.53 10.92
CA PRO A 5 -8.14 -14.98 9.80
C PRO A 5 -8.91 -14.84 8.49
N LEU A 6 -8.21 -14.44 7.41
CA LEU A 6 -8.78 -14.32 6.07
C LEU A 6 -9.39 -15.66 5.63
N THR A 7 -10.57 -15.59 5.04
CA THR A 7 -11.15 -16.71 4.29
C THR A 7 -10.33 -17.00 3.04
N GLN A 8 -10.49 -18.20 2.47
CA GLN A 8 -9.79 -18.56 1.24
C GLN A 8 -10.15 -17.66 0.05
N ASP A 9 -11.39 -17.19 -0.03
CA ASP A 9 -11.83 -16.34 -1.13
C ASP A 9 -11.32 -14.90 -0.98
N GLU A 10 -11.28 -14.37 0.23
CA GLU A 10 -10.62 -13.09 0.52
C GLU A 10 -9.12 -13.14 0.20
N LEU A 11 -8.45 -14.25 0.52
CA LEU A 11 -7.04 -14.43 0.18
C LEU A 11 -6.82 -14.44 -1.34
N LYS A 12 -7.67 -15.12 -2.12
CA LYS A 12 -7.60 -15.09 -3.59
C LYS A 12 -7.81 -13.69 -4.14
N LEU A 13 -8.79 -12.95 -3.62
CA LEU A 13 -9.06 -11.56 -4.01
C LEU A 13 -7.84 -10.68 -3.71
N ALA A 14 -7.31 -10.76 -2.50
CA ALA A 14 -6.13 -10.00 -2.10
C ALA A 14 -4.91 -10.32 -2.98
N LEU A 15 -4.63 -11.60 -3.25
CA LEU A 15 -3.51 -11.97 -4.11
C LEU A 15 -3.68 -11.43 -5.53
N ARG A 16 -4.87 -11.54 -6.12
CA ARG A 16 -5.19 -11.02 -7.46
C ARG A 16 -5.00 -9.50 -7.56
N HIS A 17 -5.26 -8.76 -6.49
CA HIS A 17 -5.22 -7.31 -6.48
C HIS A 17 -4.01 -6.74 -5.72
N SER A 18 -3.07 -7.58 -5.30
CA SER A 18 -1.88 -7.16 -4.56
C SER A 18 -1.04 -6.13 -5.32
N PRO A 19 -0.44 -5.14 -4.64
CA PRO A 19 0.37 -4.14 -5.31
C PRO A 19 1.70 -4.73 -5.80
N VAL A 20 2.16 -4.28 -6.97
CA VAL A 20 3.55 -4.46 -7.40
C VAL A 20 4.38 -3.32 -6.85
N LEU A 21 5.29 -3.62 -5.95
CA LEU A 21 6.23 -2.64 -5.39
C LEU A 21 7.49 -2.56 -6.26
N ARG A 22 7.81 -1.36 -6.73
CA ARG A 22 9.03 -1.03 -7.46
C ARG A 22 10.00 -0.36 -6.51
N LEU A 23 11.02 -1.11 -6.10
CA LEU A 23 12.10 -0.62 -5.25
C LEU A 23 13.27 -0.12 -6.10
N ASP A 24 14.10 0.73 -5.53
CA ASP A 24 15.38 1.06 -6.12
C ASP A 24 16.25 -0.19 -6.23
N ARG A 25 17.04 -0.29 -7.31
CA ARG A 25 17.93 -1.44 -7.53
C ARG A 25 18.99 -1.59 -6.42
N ARG A 26 19.31 -0.51 -5.72
CA ARG A 26 20.27 -0.45 -4.61
C ARG A 26 19.59 -0.45 -3.25
N GLU A 27 18.27 -0.64 -3.18
CA GLU A 27 17.55 -0.73 -1.92
C GLU A 27 18.10 -1.91 -1.09
N PRO A 28 18.63 -1.68 0.11
CA PRO A 28 19.19 -2.74 0.94
C PRO A 28 18.14 -3.41 1.83
N PHE A 29 16.94 -2.82 1.96
CA PHE A 29 15.88 -3.29 2.85
C PHE A 29 14.60 -3.61 2.08
N PHE A 30 14.13 -4.85 2.17
CA PHE A 30 12.91 -5.32 1.52
C PHE A 30 11.82 -5.60 2.56
N PRO A 31 10.54 -5.48 2.18
CA PRO A 31 9.45 -5.88 3.08
C PRO A 31 9.58 -7.37 3.38
N SER A 32 9.49 -7.73 4.66
CA SER A 32 9.64 -9.12 5.10
C SER A 32 8.31 -9.80 5.40
N ARG A 33 7.24 -9.03 5.64
CA ARG A 33 5.89 -9.56 5.89
C ARG A 33 4.82 -8.63 5.33
N ALA A 34 3.65 -9.21 5.05
CA ALA A 34 2.44 -8.48 4.71
C ALA A 34 1.27 -9.04 5.54
N ALA A 35 0.58 -8.16 6.26
CA ALA A 35 -0.74 -8.44 6.79
C ALA A 35 -1.78 -7.88 5.82
N VAL A 36 -2.93 -8.56 5.74
CA VAL A 36 -3.98 -8.21 4.78
C VAL A 36 -5.33 -8.19 5.50
N THR A 37 -6.10 -7.15 5.24
CA THR A 37 -7.48 -7.00 5.72
C THR A 37 -8.39 -6.65 4.55
N VAL A 38 -9.52 -7.34 4.42
CA VAL A 38 -10.53 -7.05 3.38
C VAL A 38 -11.74 -6.41 4.03
N PHE A 39 -12.18 -5.29 3.48
CA PHE A 39 -13.34 -4.54 3.93
C PHE A 39 -14.42 -4.59 2.84
N SER A 40 -15.51 -5.31 3.07
CA SER A 40 -16.73 -5.25 2.25
C SER A 40 -17.72 -4.19 2.73
N GLU A 41 -17.48 -3.64 3.91
CA GLU A 41 -18.24 -2.54 4.52
C GLU A 41 -17.28 -1.57 5.22
N PRO A 42 -17.69 -0.32 5.48
CA PRO A 42 -16.86 0.64 6.22
C PRO A 42 -16.45 0.11 7.60
N GLY A 43 -15.22 0.41 8.01
CA GLY A 43 -14.69 -0.06 9.29
C GLY A 43 -13.38 0.61 9.67
N GLU A 44 -12.90 0.40 10.89
CA GLU A 44 -11.61 0.94 11.33
C GLU A 44 -10.45 0.10 10.80
N SER A 45 -9.40 0.78 10.31
CA SER A 45 -8.15 0.09 9.99
C SER A 45 -7.54 -0.48 11.27
N PRO A 46 -7.12 -1.76 11.28
CA PRO A 46 -6.48 -2.36 12.44
C PRO A 46 -5.03 -1.88 12.64
N SER A 47 -4.44 -1.23 11.63
CA SER A 47 -3.00 -0.99 11.53
C SER A 47 -2.61 0.46 11.27
N PHE A 48 -3.57 1.30 10.84
CA PHE A 48 -3.38 2.73 10.58
C PHE A 48 -4.50 3.54 11.26
N PRO A 49 -4.24 4.74 11.81
CA PRO A 49 -5.27 5.55 12.48
C PRO A 49 -6.23 6.20 11.47
N ARG A 50 -7.04 5.39 10.79
CA ARG A 50 -8.08 5.83 9.84
C ARG A 50 -9.29 4.91 9.84
N SER A 51 -10.44 5.49 9.53
CA SER A 51 -11.61 4.75 9.06
C SER A 51 -11.49 4.45 7.57
N ILE A 52 -11.77 3.22 7.19
CA ILE A 52 -11.91 2.76 5.81
C ILE A 52 -13.34 2.99 5.36
N THR A 53 -13.49 3.62 4.18
CA THR A 53 -14.77 3.76 3.50
C THR A 53 -14.73 2.97 2.21
N ILE A 54 -15.89 2.48 1.76
CA ILE A 54 -16.01 1.85 0.43
C ILE A 54 -16.34 2.98 -0.56
N PRO A 55 -15.40 3.38 -1.44
CA PRO A 55 -15.63 4.48 -2.35
C PRO A 55 -16.70 4.10 -3.39
N LYS A 56 -17.38 5.11 -3.95
CA LYS A 56 -18.39 4.89 -4.99
C LYS A 56 -17.80 4.10 -6.16
N GLY A 57 -18.48 3.01 -6.51
CA GLY A 57 -18.10 2.14 -7.62
C GLY A 57 -17.11 1.05 -7.25
N ALA A 58 -16.69 0.95 -5.99
CA ALA A 58 -16.03 -0.22 -5.43
C ALA A 58 -17.02 -1.05 -4.60
N ASP A 59 -16.75 -2.35 -4.50
CA ASP A 59 -17.49 -3.30 -3.68
C ASP A 59 -16.70 -3.68 -2.42
N PHE A 60 -15.37 -3.59 -2.48
CA PHE A 60 -14.50 -3.84 -1.34
C PHE A 60 -13.21 -3.03 -1.39
N VAL A 61 -12.55 -2.91 -0.25
CA VAL A 61 -11.20 -2.36 -0.11
C VAL A 61 -10.29 -3.41 0.48
N VAL A 62 -9.11 -3.61 -0.10
CA VAL A 62 -8.06 -4.45 0.47
C VAL A 62 -6.99 -3.54 1.06
N GLU A 63 -6.74 -3.69 2.36
CA GLU A 63 -5.61 -3.10 3.05
C GLU A 63 -4.45 -4.10 3.08
N PHE A 64 -3.27 -3.64 2.65
CA PHE A 64 -2.00 -4.32 2.82
C PHE A 64 -1.17 -3.52 3.81
N ALA A 65 -0.90 -4.08 4.98
CA ALA A 65 0.04 -3.53 5.96
C ALA A 65 1.38 -4.27 5.78
N LEU A 66 2.38 -3.55 5.30
CA LEU A 66 3.65 -4.05 4.81
C LEU A 66 4.75 -3.73 5.82
N TRP A 67 5.40 -4.77 6.32
CA TRP A 67 6.39 -4.68 7.38
C TRP A 67 7.81 -4.72 6.84
N TRP A 68 8.63 -3.76 7.26
CA TRP A 68 10.08 -3.78 7.12
C TRP A 68 10.72 -3.96 8.48
N ASP A 69 11.76 -4.79 8.54
CA ASP A 69 12.53 -4.93 9.77
C ASP A 69 13.43 -3.71 10.03
N TRP A 70 13.75 -2.93 8.98
CA TRP A 70 14.68 -1.80 9.04
C TRP A 70 14.44 -0.80 7.89
N ASP A 71 14.59 0.50 8.14
CA ASP A 71 14.81 1.55 7.13
C ASP A 71 16.08 2.36 7.46
N ILE A 72 16.55 3.26 6.59
CA ILE A 72 17.84 3.94 6.80
C ILE A 72 17.94 4.75 8.12
N GLN A 73 16.83 4.99 8.82
CA GLN A 73 16.77 5.78 10.05
C GLN A 73 16.20 5.02 11.27
N HIS A 74 15.34 4.02 11.07
CA HIS A 74 14.53 3.39 12.11
C HIS A 74 14.63 1.87 12.06
N LEU A 75 14.57 1.29 13.27
CA LEU A 75 14.31 -0.14 13.44
C LEU A 75 12.80 -0.34 13.42
N TYR A 76 12.34 -1.16 12.48
CA TYR A 76 10.94 -1.44 12.16
C TYR A 76 10.18 -0.28 11.51
N GLU A 77 9.52 -0.60 10.41
CA GLU A 77 8.65 0.33 9.68
C GLU A 77 7.39 -0.40 9.18
N LEU A 78 6.25 0.29 9.23
CA LEU A 78 4.97 -0.24 8.79
C LEU A 78 4.30 0.73 7.81
N GLU A 79 4.35 0.37 6.53
CA GLU A 79 3.71 1.11 5.46
C GLU A 79 2.46 0.39 4.96
N HIS A 80 1.55 1.12 4.33
CA HIS A 80 0.22 0.65 4.01
C HIS A 80 -0.15 0.97 2.56
N VAL A 81 -0.89 0.07 1.94
CA VAL A 81 -1.52 0.27 0.64
C VAL A 81 -2.98 -0.15 0.74
N TRP A 82 -3.89 0.72 0.29
CA TRP A 82 -5.32 0.44 0.19
C TRP A 82 -5.74 0.42 -1.27
N ILE A 83 -6.42 -0.64 -1.67
CA ILE A 83 -6.85 -0.86 -3.04
C ILE A 83 -8.36 -1.11 -3.02
N ALA A 84 -9.12 -0.16 -3.55
CA ALA A 84 -10.56 -0.29 -3.71
C ALA A 84 -10.88 -0.95 -5.06
N VAL A 85 -11.72 -1.97 -5.06
CA VAL A 85 -11.98 -2.83 -6.23
C VAL A 85 -13.48 -3.06 -6.38
N GLU A 86 -13.98 -3.05 -7.61
CA GLU A 86 -15.35 -3.48 -7.92
C GLU A 86 -15.48 -5.01 -8.02
N LYS A 87 -16.71 -5.51 -8.07
CA LYS A 87 -17.05 -6.93 -8.18
C LYS A 87 -16.41 -7.65 -9.37
N GLU A 88 -16.30 -6.98 -10.52
CA GLU A 88 -15.68 -7.52 -11.73
C GLU A 88 -14.13 -7.51 -11.67
N GLY A 89 -13.55 -6.86 -10.65
CA GLY A 89 -12.11 -6.87 -10.38
C GLY A 89 -11.34 -5.66 -10.91
N ARG A 90 -12.03 -4.62 -11.40
CA ARG A 90 -11.40 -3.35 -11.76
C ARG A 90 -11.01 -2.59 -10.50
N VAL A 91 -9.77 -2.09 -10.46
CA VAL A 91 -9.30 -1.20 -9.40
C VAL A 91 -9.89 0.20 -9.61
N VAL A 92 -10.54 0.72 -8.57
CA VAL A 92 -11.28 1.99 -8.57
C VAL A 92 -10.50 3.10 -7.90
N ALA A 93 -9.75 2.77 -6.85
CA ALA A 93 -8.89 3.71 -6.14
C ALA A 93 -7.67 3.00 -5.56
N VAL A 94 -6.55 3.72 -5.54
CA VAL A 94 -5.34 3.31 -4.84
C VAL A 94 -4.94 4.44 -3.90
N GLU A 95 -4.73 4.09 -2.64
CA GLU A 95 -4.19 4.99 -1.62
C GLU A 95 -3.02 4.28 -0.94
N ALA A 96 -2.08 5.04 -0.40
CA ALA A 96 -0.94 4.48 0.27
C ALA A 96 -0.40 5.45 1.33
N SER A 97 0.35 4.94 2.29
CA SER A 97 1.00 5.78 3.29
C SER A 97 2.23 6.49 2.75
N TRP A 98 2.53 7.62 3.39
CA TRP A 98 3.70 8.45 3.14
C TRP A 98 4.11 9.08 4.46
N HIS A 99 5.15 8.56 5.13
CA HIS A 99 5.67 9.14 6.38
C HIS A 99 4.57 9.44 7.42
N GLY A 100 3.67 8.48 7.64
CA GLY A 100 2.56 8.59 8.61
C GLY A 100 1.31 9.34 8.11
N ILE A 101 1.30 9.88 6.89
CA ILE A 101 0.10 10.46 6.29
C ILE A 101 -0.46 9.60 5.15
N LEU A 102 -1.73 9.81 4.81
CA LEU A 102 -2.42 9.12 3.73
C LEU A 102 -2.29 9.89 2.41
N HIS A 103 -1.85 9.23 1.35
CA HIS A 103 -1.83 9.75 -0.01
C HIS A 103 -2.81 8.99 -0.90
N ARG A 104 -3.69 9.71 -1.59
CA ARG A 104 -4.53 9.15 -2.66
C ARG A 104 -3.86 9.38 -4.01
N PHE A 105 -3.77 8.34 -4.82
CA PHE A 105 -3.15 8.44 -6.14
C PHE A 105 -4.16 8.93 -7.17
N PRO A 106 -3.91 10.06 -7.86
CA PRO A 106 -4.82 10.56 -8.89
C PRO A 106 -4.81 9.65 -10.12
N HIS A 107 -3.65 9.10 -10.44
CA HIS A 107 -3.42 8.14 -11.51
C HIS A 107 -2.35 7.14 -11.03
N TRP A 108 -2.43 5.90 -11.51
CA TRP A 108 -1.44 4.86 -11.25
C TRP A 108 -1.32 3.95 -12.48
N ARG A 109 -0.24 3.19 -12.54
CA ARG A 109 -0.04 2.17 -13.58
C ARG A 109 -0.58 0.84 -13.10
N MET A 110 -1.06 0.01 -14.03
CA MET A 110 -1.47 -1.36 -13.78
C MET A 110 -0.51 -2.34 -14.45
N ALA A 111 -0.22 -3.44 -13.76
CA ALA A 111 0.31 -4.67 -14.33
C ALA A 111 -0.80 -5.70 -14.18
N ASP A 112 -1.57 -5.91 -15.25
CA ASP A 112 -2.83 -6.69 -15.21
C ASP A 112 -3.79 -6.17 -14.13
N THR A 113 -4.01 -6.95 -13.07
CA THR A 113 -4.89 -6.61 -11.94
C THR A 113 -4.17 -5.96 -10.77
N HIS A 114 -2.85 -5.75 -10.88
CA HIS A 114 -1.99 -5.27 -9.81
C HIS A 114 -1.62 -3.80 -10.04
N PRO A 115 -1.96 -2.87 -9.11
CA PRO A 115 -1.46 -1.51 -9.20
C PRO A 115 0.04 -1.48 -8.95
N VAL A 116 0.75 -0.65 -9.70
CA VAL A 116 2.20 -0.49 -9.60
C VAL A 116 2.51 0.75 -8.76
N LEU A 117 3.25 0.54 -7.68
CA LEU A 117 3.67 1.56 -6.73
C LEU A 117 5.19 1.61 -6.69
N PHE A 118 5.74 2.79 -6.48
CA PHE A 118 7.16 3.00 -6.25
C PHE A 118 7.40 3.19 -4.76
N CYS A 119 8.46 2.58 -4.25
CA CYS A 119 8.93 2.82 -2.89
C CYS A 119 9.96 3.94 -2.91
N GLN A 120 9.85 4.88 -1.97
CA GLN A 120 10.92 5.83 -1.75
C GLN A 120 12.21 5.06 -1.38
N PRO A 121 13.38 5.42 -1.95
CA PRO A 121 14.62 4.75 -1.60
C PRO A 121 15.10 5.12 -0.19
N GLY A 122 15.52 4.13 0.59
CA GLY A 122 16.11 4.27 1.93
C GLY A 122 15.14 4.69 3.05
N LYS A 123 14.15 5.54 2.76
CA LYS A 123 12.98 5.81 3.62
C LYS A 123 11.76 5.21 2.97
N HIS A 124 10.82 4.66 3.73
CA HIS A 124 9.65 4.04 3.11
C HIS A 124 8.45 5.01 3.08
N ALA A 125 7.92 5.17 1.88
CA ALA A 125 6.72 5.90 1.52
C ALA A 125 6.37 5.47 0.08
N PHE A 126 5.10 5.57 -0.31
CA PHE A 126 4.66 5.11 -1.63
C PHE A 126 4.22 6.24 -2.56
N ALA A 127 4.61 6.13 -3.83
CA ALA A 127 4.18 7.01 -4.90
C ALA A 127 3.66 6.23 -6.12
N PRO A 128 2.78 6.81 -6.94
CA PRO A 128 2.39 6.24 -8.23
C PRO A 128 3.45 6.47 -9.32
N ASP A 129 4.38 7.40 -9.10
CA ASP A 129 5.47 7.77 -10.01
C ASP A 129 6.74 8.11 -9.20
N PRO A 130 7.93 7.61 -9.58
CA PRO A 130 9.16 7.86 -8.84
C PRO A 130 9.57 9.34 -8.81
N TYR A 131 9.09 10.17 -9.75
CA TYR A 131 9.38 11.61 -9.78
C TYR A 131 8.64 12.40 -8.71
N HIS A 132 7.68 11.79 -8.00
CA HIS A 132 7.03 12.42 -6.86
C HIS A 132 7.89 12.42 -5.60
N PHE A 133 8.95 11.60 -5.54
CA PHE A 133 9.87 11.63 -4.41
C PHE A 133 10.75 12.88 -4.42
N PRO A 134 11.03 13.47 -3.25
CA PRO A 134 11.95 14.59 -3.16
C PRO A 134 13.32 14.21 -3.74
N ARG A 135 13.82 15.02 -4.67
CA ARG A 135 15.19 14.90 -5.16
C ARG A 135 16.10 15.63 -4.18
N TRP A 136 16.83 14.87 -3.38
CA TRP A 136 17.87 15.44 -2.52
C TRP A 136 19.11 15.70 -3.37
N GLY A 137 19.39 16.97 -3.65
CA GLY A 137 20.67 17.39 -4.24
C GLY A 137 21.69 17.64 -3.13
N THR A 138 22.94 17.24 -3.33
CA THR A 138 24.05 17.50 -2.39
C THR A 138 24.56 18.94 -2.45
N TRP A 139 23.77 19.90 -2.90
CA TRP A 139 24.19 21.29 -3.15
C TRP A 139 24.28 22.15 -1.87
N TYR A 140 24.03 21.57 -0.70
CA TYR A 140 24.13 22.22 0.61
C TYR A 140 25.02 21.42 1.59
N ALA A 141 26.06 20.76 1.08
CA ALA A 141 27.14 20.19 1.89
C ALA A 141 28.42 20.99 1.69
#